data_AF-A0A6B3RGW8-F1
#
_entry.id   AF-A0A6B3RGW8-F1
#
_cell.length_a   1.000
_cell.length_b   1.000
_cell.length_c   1.000
_cell.angle_alpha   90.00
_cell.angle_beta   90.00
_cell.angle_gamma   90.00
#
_symmetry.space_group_name_H-M   'P 1'
#
loop_
_entity.id
_entity.type
_entity.pdbx_description
1 polymer ?
#
loop_
_entity_poly.entity_id
_entity_poly.type
_entity_poly.pdbx_seq_one_letter_code
_entity_poly.pdbx_strand_id
1 'polypeptide(L)'
;MTGHDPHAAERSRFARATRATPLPLLTQIIAQTCRAGFGHWQAPAPHCDLAGGPIGRPATHLYEIQLFGQSASGTTPEEAAKNWRTCALNQLGGAAHNKSPDIVSGKPRVMK
;
A
#
# COMPACT_ATOMS: atom_id res chain seq x y z
N MET A 1 24.99 17.37 -20.27
CA MET A 1 25.29 16.87 -18.91
C MET A 1 24.28 15.78 -18.60
N THR A 2 24.64 14.52 -18.86
CA THR A 2 23.79 13.35 -18.60
C THR A 2 23.71 13.15 -17.10
N GLY A 3 22.55 13.43 -16.51
CA GLY A 3 22.27 13.11 -15.11
C GLY A 3 22.35 11.60 -14.92
N HIS A 4 23.48 11.12 -14.42
CA HIS A 4 23.64 9.74 -13.99
C HIS A 4 22.85 9.59 -12.69
N ASP A 5 21.59 9.19 -12.79
CA ASP A 5 20.79 8.79 -11.62
C ASP A 5 21.45 7.53 -11.05
N PRO A 6 22.21 7.60 -9.93
CA PRO A 6 22.95 6.45 -9.41
C PRO A 6 22.00 5.32 -8.98
N HIS A 7 20.73 5.67 -8.74
CA HIS A 7 19.67 4.76 -8.34
C HIS A 7 18.93 4.12 -9.52
N ALA A 8 19.19 4.50 -10.78
CA ALA A 8 18.50 3.93 -11.94
C ALA A 8 18.76 2.42 -12.10
N ALA A 9 20.00 2.00 -11.86
CA ALA A 9 20.37 0.58 -11.88
C ALA A 9 19.71 -0.20 -10.73
N GLU A 10 19.66 0.40 -9.54
CA GLU A 10 19.06 -0.20 -8.34
C GLU A 10 17.53 -0.33 -8.49
N ARG A 11 16.87 0.72 -8.98
CA ARG A 11 15.44 0.72 -9.34
C ARG A 11 15.10 -0.37 -10.34
N SER A 12 15.95 -0.55 -11.35
CA SER A 12 15.80 -1.59 -12.37
C SER A 12 15.95 -3.00 -11.80
N ARG A 13 16.93 -3.21 -10.92
CA ARG A 13 17.11 -4.49 -10.19
C ARG A 13 15.90 -4.79 -9.31
N PHE A 14 15.43 -3.79 -8.56
CA PHE A 14 14.28 -3.92 -7.68
C PHE A 14 12.99 -4.23 -8.47
N ALA A 15 12.75 -3.54 -9.58
CA ALA A 15 11.60 -3.81 -10.45
C ALA A 15 11.64 -5.23 -11.02
N ARG A 16 12.81 -5.70 -11.46
CA ARG A 16 12.99 -7.06 -11.98
C ARG A 16 12.76 -8.12 -10.91
N ALA A 17 13.35 -7.95 -9.72
CA ALA A 17 13.16 -8.86 -8.59
C ALA A 17 11.68 -8.92 -8.18
N THR A 18 11.02 -7.76 -8.09
CA THR A 18 9.61 -7.66 -7.70
C THR A 18 8.68 -8.32 -8.73
N ARG A 19 8.97 -8.18 -10.03
CA ARG A 19 8.21 -8.87 -11.11
C ARG A 19 8.39 -10.39 -11.09
N ALA A 20 9.62 -10.86 -10.85
CA ALA A 20 9.96 -12.28 -10.86
C ALA A 20 9.50 -13.04 -9.61
N THR A 21 9.21 -12.33 -8.51
CA THR A 21 8.80 -12.96 -7.26
C THR A 21 7.37 -13.53 -7.37
N PRO A 22 7.12 -14.79 -6.99
CA PRO A 22 5.75 -15.33 -6.90
C PRO A 22 4.88 -14.55 -5.92
N LEU A 23 3.56 -14.41 -6.18
CA LEU A 23 2.66 -13.64 -5.32
C LEU A 23 2.63 -14.11 -3.85
N PRO A 24 2.60 -15.43 -3.54
CA PRO A 24 2.62 -15.90 -2.15
C PRO A 24 3.92 -15.51 -1.42
N LEU A 25 5.05 -15.58 -2.13
CA LEU A 25 6.35 -15.21 -1.56
C LEU A 25 6.46 -13.69 -1.39
N LEU A 26 5.97 -12.90 -2.36
CA LEU A 26 5.94 -11.45 -2.25
C LEU A 26 5.10 -11.01 -1.05
N THR A 27 3.95 -11.64 -0.84
CA THR A 27 3.06 -11.36 0.30
C THR A 27 3.79 -11.57 1.62
N GLN A 28 4.52 -12.69 1.76
CA GLN A 28 5.32 -12.98 2.95
C GLN A 28 6.46 -11.96 3.15
N ILE A 29 7.17 -11.60 2.07
CA ILE A 29 8.25 -10.61 2.12
C ILE A 29 7.69 -9.25 2.57
N ILE A 30 6.58 -8.79 2.00
CA ILE A 30 5.95 -7.53 2.39
C ILE A 30 5.55 -7.58 3.86
N ALA A 31 4.87 -8.65 4.29
CA ALA A 31 4.45 -8.79 5.69
C ALA A 31 5.64 -8.78 6.67
N GLN A 32 6.73 -9.50 6.35
CA GLN A 32 7.96 -9.48 7.15
C GLN A 32 8.62 -8.10 7.16
N THR A 33 8.65 -7.43 6.02
CA THR A 33 9.24 -6.10 5.88
C THR A 33 8.46 -5.05 6.68
N CYS A 34 7.13 -5.11 6.65
CA CYS A 34 6.29 -4.25 7.50
C CYS A 34 6.49 -4.57 9.00
N ARG A 35 6.61 -5.86 9.37
CA ARG A 35 6.93 -6.26 10.76
C ARG A 35 8.29 -5.76 11.24
N ALA A 36 9.26 -5.61 10.33
CA ALA A 36 10.57 -5.04 10.63
C ALA A 36 10.55 -3.50 10.74
N GLY A 37 9.40 -2.84 10.55
CA GLY A 37 9.23 -1.40 10.75
C GLY A 37 9.42 -0.54 9.50
N PHE A 38 9.58 -1.14 8.32
CA PHE A 38 9.76 -0.40 7.06
C PHE A 38 8.43 0.02 6.39
N GLY A 39 7.30 -0.38 6.97
CA GLY A 39 5.97 -0.10 6.44
C GLY A 39 4.85 -0.57 7.36
N HIS A 40 3.62 -0.39 6.91
CA HIS A 40 2.42 -0.83 7.59
C HIS A 40 1.74 -1.95 6.81
N TRP A 41 1.35 -2.98 7.55
CA TRP A 41 0.48 -4.06 7.08
C TRP A 41 -0.73 -4.11 7.99
N GLN A 42 -1.90 -3.81 7.47
CA GLN A 42 -3.15 -3.82 8.21
C GLN A 42 -4.06 -4.89 7.65
N ALA A 43 -4.38 -5.88 8.48
CA ALA A 43 -5.43 -6.85 8.17
C ALA A 43 -6.81 -6.21 8.40
N PRO A 44 -7.84 -6.65 7.67
CA PRO A 44 -9.21 -6.21 7.93
C PRO A 44 -9.58 -6.50 9.38
N ALA A 45 -10.27 -5.56 10.02
CA ALA A 45 -10.83 -5.81 11.35
C ALA A 45 -11.81 -6.98 11.25
N PRO A 46 -11.70 -8.01 12.10
CA PRO A 46 -12.43 -9.25 11.87
C PRO A 46 -13.95 -9.06 12.04
N HIS A 47 -14.42 -8.06 12.79
CA HIS A 47 -15.84 -7.78 12.99
C HIS A 47 -16.01 -6.29 13.33
N CYS A 48 -16.75 -5.54 12.51
CA CYS A 48 -17.40 -4.29 12.92
C CYS A 48 -18.70 -4.58 13.68
N ASP A 49 -18.69 -5.61 14.52
CA ASP A 49 -19.74 -5.90 15.48
C ASP A 49 -19.16 -5.63 16.85
N LEU A 50 -19.49 -4.47 17.40
CA LEU A 50 -19.73 -4.20 18.82
C LEU A 50 -19.55 -2.70 19.07
N ALA A 51 -20.64 -2.11 19.56
CA ALA A 51 -20.70 -0.79 20.15
C ALA A 51 -19.42 -0.48 20.97
N GLY A 52 -18.63 0.51 20.52
CA GLY A 52 -17.52 1.06 21.32
C GLY A 52 -16.10 0.93 20.78
N GLY A 53 -15.89 0.46 19.55
CA GLY A 53 -14.56 0.54 18.91
C GLY A 53 -14.12 2.00 18.66
N PRO A 54 -12.83 2.36 18.86
CA PRO A 54 -12.37 3.73 18.70
C PRO A 54 -12.68 4.28 17.30
N ILE A 55 -13.37 5.43 17.28
CA ILE A 55 -13.73 6.22 16.10
C ILE A 55 -12.43 6.60 15.39
N GLY A 56 -12.01 5.81 14.40
CA GLY A 56 -10.78 6.10 13.66
C GLY A 56 -10.19 4.96 12.85
N ARG A 57 -10.69 3.72 12.95
CA ARG A 57 -10.28 2.66 12.02
C ARG A 57 -11.20 2.69 10.79
N PRO A 58 -10.68 2.89 9.57
CA PRO A 58 -11.48 2.73 8.38
C PRO A 58 -12.01 1.28 8.35
N ALA A 59 -13.33 1.15 8.29
CA ALA A 59 -14.05 -0.11 8.18
C ALA A 59 -13.89 -0.68 6.76
N THR A 60 -12.67 -0.94 6.34
CA THR A 60 -12.41 -1.55 5.05
C THR A 60 -12.32 -3.05 5.28
N HIS A 61 -13.17 -3.82 4.58
CA HIS A 61 -13.07 -5.28 4.48
C HIS A 61 -11.80 -5.71 3.69
N LEU A 62 -10.72 -4.92 3.77
CA LEU A 62 -9.55 -4.97 2.93
C LEU A 62 -8.29 -5.09 3.77
N TYR A 63 -7.32 -5.80 3.21
CA TYR A 63 -5.93 -5.70 3.61
C TYR A 63 -5.36 -4.40 3.04
N GLU A 64 -4.65 -3.64 3.87
CA GLU A 64 -3.97 -2.41 3.47
C GLU A 64 -2.46 -2.57 3.67
N ILE A 65 -1.69 -2.19 2.66
CA ILE A 65 -0.23 -2.26 2.63
C ILE A 65 0.28 -0.85 2.37
N GLN A 66 1.13 -0.34 3.25
CA GLN A 66 1.91 0.86 3.02
C GLN A 66 3.38 0.52 3.16
N LEU A 67 4.13 0.48 2.05
CA LEU A 67 5.53 0.09 2.06
C LEU A 67 6.31 0.86 1.00
N PHE A 68 7.47 1.41 1.38
CA PHE A 68 8.35 2.23 0.51
C PHE A 68 7.61 3.35 -0.22
N GLY A 69 6.74 4.09 0.50
CA GLY A 69 5.96 5.19 -0.05
C GLY A 69 4.79 4.77 -0.97
N GLN A 70 4.56 3.46 -1.15
CA GLN A 70 3.43 2.94 -1.91
C GLN A 70 2.33 2.45 -0.98
N SER A 71 1.10 2.81 -1.29
CA SER A 71 -0.10 2.29 -0.64
C SER A 71 -0.92 1.46 -1.60
N ALA A 72 -1.37 0.29 -1.16
CA ALA A 72 -2.32 -0.52 -1.91
C ALA A 72 -3.24 -1.31 -0.97
N SER A 73 -4.41 -1.66 -1.47
CA SER A 73 -5.40 -2.44 -0.74
C SER A 73 -5.93 -3.61 -1.57
N GLY A 74 -6.44 -4.64 -0.91
CA GLY A 74 -7.06 -5.79 -1.57
C GLY A 74 -7.92 -6.60 -0.62
N THR A 75 -8.88 -7.36 -1.15
CA THR A 75 -9.79 -8.20 -0.35
C THR A 75 -9.08 -9.41 0.27
N THR A 76 -7.99 -9.86 -0.36
CA THR A 76 -7.12 -10.92 0.11
C THR A 76 -5.69 -10.40 0.26
N PRO A 77 -4.84 -11.05 1.08
CA PRO A 77 -3.44 -10.63 1.23
C PRO A 77 -2.66 -10.69 -0.09
N GLU A 78 -2.96 -11.68 -0.96
CA GLU A 78 -2.35 -11.82 -2.27
C GLU A 78 -2.79 -10.73 -3.25
N GLU A 79 -4.08 -10.35 -3.21
CA GLU A 79 -4.61 -9.26 -4.03
C GLU A 79 -4.01 -7.92 -3.62
N ALA A 80 -3.90 -7.66 -2.30
CA ALA A 80 -3.23 -6.47 -1.80
C ALA A 80 -1.75 -6.42 -2.24
N ALA A 81 -1.03 -7.54 -2.16
CA ALA A 81 0.36 -7.64 -2.61
C ALA A 81 0.51 -7.46 -4.13
N LYS A 82 -0.44 -7.97 -4.92
CA LYS A 82 -0.51 -7.77 -6.39
C LYS A 82 -0.75 -6.29 -6.74
N ASN A 83 -1.67 -5.64 -6.02
CA ASN A 83 -1.97 -4.22 -6.21
C ASN A 83 -0.76 -3.36 -5.82
N TRP A 84 -0.13 -3.67 -4.69
CA TRP A 84 1.11 -3.02 -4.24
C TRP A 84 2.22 -3.15 -5.29
N ARG A 85 2.43 -4.38 -5.81
CA ARG A 85 3.39 -4.65 -6.89
C ARG A 85 3.12 -3.77 -8.12
N THR A 86 1.86 -3.61 -8.49
CA THR A 86 1.47 -2.83 -9.66
C THR A 86 1.78 -1.34 -9.43
N CYS A 87 1.43 -0.80 -8.26
CA CYS A 87 1.78 0.58 -7.87
C CYS A 87 3.30 0.81 -7.85
N ALA A 88 4.06 -0.08 -7.20
CA ALA A 88 5.51 0.01 -7.10
C ALA A 88 6.18 0.00 -8.48
N LEU A 89 5.74 -0.88 -9.37
CA LEU A 89 6.30 -0.97 -10.73
C LEU A 89 5.91 0.23 -11.62
N ASN A 90 4.69 0.75 -11.46
CA ASN A 90 4.23 1.92 -12.21
C ASN A 90 5.01 3.18 -11.81
N GLN A 91 5.28 3.40 -10.52
CA GLN A 91 6.11 4.53 -10.10
C GLN A 91 7.58 4.39 -10.50
N LEU A 92 8.09 3.17 -10.62
CA LEU A 92 9.45 2.93 -11.13
C LEU A 92 9.54 3.13 -12.65
N GLY A 93 8.45 2.94 -13.38
CA GLY A 93 8.36 3.08 -14.84
C GLY A 93 7.85 4.44 -15.33
N GLY A 94 7.21 5.25 -14.49
CA GLY A 94 6.58 6.50 -14.89
C GLY A 94 6.50 7.52 -13.75
N ALA A 95 6.86 8.76 -14.07
CA ALA A 95 6.69 9.91 -13.19
C ALA A 95 5.22 10.07 -12.72
N ALA A 96 5.07 10.52 -11.48
CA ALA A 96 3.92 11.25 -10.93
C ALA A 96 2.54 10.60 -11.05
N HIS A 97 2.10 9.86 -10.03
CA HIS A 97 0.69 9.88 -9.64
C HIS A 97 0.61 10.02 -8.11
N ASN A 98 0.81 11.26 -7.67
CA ASN A 98 0.45 11.72 -6.35
C ASN A 98 -1.08 11.83 -6.29
N LYS A 99 -1.75 10.78 -5.82
CA LYS A 99 -3.12 10.90 -5.30
C LYS A 99 -3.16 10.25 -3.94
N SER A 100 -2.84 11.05 -2.92
CA SER A 100 -3.38 10.83 -1.59
C SER A 100 -4.92 10.77 -1.73
N PRO A 101 -5.60 9.74 -1.21
CA PRO A 101 -7.05 9.80 -1.10
C PRO A 101 -7.38 10.96 -0.16
N ASP A 102 -8.15 11.91 -0.68
CA ASP A 102 -8.76 12.99 0.08
C ASP A 102 -9.51 12.36 1.26
N ILE A 103 -8.91 12.47 2.45
CA ILE A 103 -9.57 12.12 3.70
C ILE A 103 -10.72 13.12 3.81
N VAL A 104 -11.94 12.61 3.63
CA VAL A 104 -13.21 13.30 3.89
C VAL A 104 -13.10 14.05 5.22
N SER A 105 -12.77 15.34 5.11
CA SER A 105 -12.78 16.27 6.23
C SER A 105 -14.22 16.73 6.39
N GLY A 106 -14.94 16.03 7.26
CA GLY A 106 -16.32 16.34 7.59
C GLY A 106 -16.51 17.76 8.13
N LYS A 107 -17.70 18.33 7.87
CA LYS A 107 -18.49 19.23 8.74
C LYS A 107 -19.77 19.70 8.00
N PRO A 108 -20.79 20.22 8.70
CA PRO A 108 -21.88 19.45 9.30
C PRO A 108 -23.23 19.72 8.60
N ARG A 109 -24.20 18.83 8.87
CA ARG A 109 -25.61 19.02 8.53
C ARG A 109 -26.14 20.31 9.18
N VAL A 110 -26.44 21.33 8.38
CA VAL A 110 -27.31 22.44 8.79
C VAL A 110 -28.70 22.16 8.24
N MET A 111 -29.62 21.90 9.17
CA MET A 111 -31.06 21.97 8.92
C MET A 111 -31.46 23.43 8.73
N LYS A 112 -32.28 23.70 7.72
CA LYS A 112 -33.25 24.78 7.78
C LYS A 112 -34.48 24.40 6.95
#